data_AF-A0A6L7UAC6-F1
#
_entry.id   AF-A0A6L7UAC6-F1
#
_cell.length_a   1.000
_cell.length_b   1.000
_cell.length_c   1.000
_cell.angle_alpha   90.00
_cell.angle_beta   90.00
_cell.angle_gamma   90.00
#
_symmetry.space_group_name_H-M   'P 1'
#
loop_
_entity.id
_entity.type
_entity.pdbx_description
1 polymer ?
#
loop_
_entity_poly.entity_id
_entity_poly.type
_entity_poly.pdbx_seq_one_letter_code
_entity_poly.pdbx_strand_id
1 'polypeptide(L)' 'MRGLKASLENLRDAGCRTVYIDGSFVTHKAIPNDYNACWEETGVDPVLLDPVLLIFDPGRVAQKAKYIGEHLTSTTYRY' A
#
# COMPACT_ATOMS: atom_id res chain seq x y z
N MET A 1 -9.23 -3.46 10.33
CA MET A 1 -8.00 -2.70 9.96
C MET A 1 -6.70 -3.53 10.09
N ARG A 2 -6.69 -4.84 9.79
CA ARG A 2 -5.46 -5.65 9.87
C ARG A 2 -4.55 -5.49 8.64
N GLY A 3 -5.13 -5.35 7.45
CA GLY A 3 -4.39 -5.25 6.18
C GLY A 3 -3.53 -4.00 6.03
N LEU A 4 -4.12 -2.80 6.24
CA LEU A 4 -3.37 -1.54 6.21
C LEU A 4 -2.17 -1.55 7.18
N LYS A 5 -2.42 -1.89 8.45
CA LYS A 5 -1.36 -1.98 9.47
C LYS A 5 -0.25 -2.94 9.04
N ALA A 6 -0.60 -4.13 8.56
CA ALA A 6 0.39 -5.12 8.11
C ALA A 6 1.22 -4.61 6.91
N SER A 7 0.59 -3.89 5.97
CA SER A 7 1.32 -3.30 4.84
C SER A 7 2.28 -2.19 5.28
N LEU A 8 1.87 -1.33 6.22
CA LEU A 8 2.70 -0.27 6.77
C LEU A 8 3.87 -0.83 7.59
N GLU A 9 3.65 -1.92 8.32
CA GLU A 9 4.72 -2.60 9.06
C GLU A 9 5.76 -3.18 8.10
N ASN A 10 5.35 -3.88 7.04
CA ASN A 10 6.31 -4.38 6.05
C ASN A 10 7.06 -3.25 5.32
N LEU A 11 6.36 -2.18 4.93
CA LEU A 11 6.98 -1.01 4.30
C LEU A 11 8.01 -0.34 5.23
N ARG A 12 7.66 -0.15 6.51
CA ARG A 12 8.57 0.39 7.52
C ARG A 12 9.79 -0.51 7.71
N ASP A 13 9.58 -1.80 7.85
CA ASP A 13 10.65 -2.77 8.08
C ASP A 13 11.58 -2.88 6.87
N ALA A 14 11.06 -2.61 5.66
CA ALA A 14 11.85 -2.49 4.43
C ALA A 14 12.53 -1.12 4.27
N GLY A 15 12.37 -0.16 5.19
CA GLY A 15 13.05 1.14 5.15
C GLY A 15 12.23 2.29 4.53
N CYS A 16 10.95 2.07 4.23
CA CYS A 16 10.08 3.13 3.71
C CYS A 16 9.82 4.18 4.81
N ARG A 17 10.06 5.45 4.47
CA ARG A 17 9.89 6.58 5.40
C ARG A 17 8.53 7.26 5.31
N THR A 18 7.88 7.18 4.14
CA THR A 18 6.66 7.94 3.86
C THR A 18 5.67 7.10 3.08
N VAL A 19 4.44 7.04 3.58
CA VAL A 19 3.29 6.46 2.90
C VAL A 19 2.16 7.48 2.94
N TYR A 20 1.68 7.89 1.78
CA TYR A 20 0.47 8.68 1.61
C TYR A 20 -0.71 7.74 1.51
N ILE A 21 -1.74 7.96 2.30
CA ILE A 21 -2.94 7.16 2.26
C ILE A 21 -4.05 8.03 1.71
N ASP A 22 -4.56 7.66 0.55
CA ASP A 22 -5.74 8.25 -0.05
C ASP A 22 -6.93 7.31 0.16
N GLY A 23 -8.05 7.93 0.48
CA GLY A 23 -9.25 7.22 0.80
C GLY A 23 -10.32 8.18 1.22
N SER A 24 -11.54 7.87 0.81
CA SER A 24 -12.72 8.37 1.47
C SER A 24 -12.77 7.75 2.89
N PHE A 25 -11.97 8.28 3.82
CA PHE A 25 -12.09 7.95 5.25
C PHE A 25 -13.44 8.43 5.82
N VAL A 26 -14.14 9.30 5.08
CA VAL A 26 -15.46 9.85 5.41
C VAL A 26 -16.52 9.30 4.44
N THR A 27 -16.81 8.00 4.48
CA THR A 27 -18.13 7.53 4.06
C THR A 27 -18.68 6.56 5.08
N HIS A 28 -19.98 6.70 5.38
CA HIS A 28 -20.78 5.75 6.16
C HIS A 28 -20.95 4.39 5.44
N LYS A 29 -19.90 3.90 4.77
CA LYS A 29 -19.89 2.55 4.23
C LYS A 29 -19.77 1.61 5.43
N ALA A 30 -20.73 0.70 5.56
CA ALA A 30 -20.78 -0.30 6.62
C ALA A 30 -19.50 -1.16 6.70
N ILE A 31 -18.69 -1.14 5.63
CA ILE A 31 -17.44 -1.87 5.53
C ILE A 31 -16.38 -0.96 4.86
N PRO A 32 -15.51 -0.27 5.63
CA PRO A 32 -14.34 0.41 5.11
C PRO A 32 -13.25 -0.63 4.81
N ASN A 33 -13.43 -1.39 3.72
CA ASN A 33 -12.55 -2.50 3.33
C ASN A 33 -11.66 -2.18 2.13
N ASP A 34 -11.48 -0.92 1.75
CA ASP A 34 -10.55 -0.58 0.67
C ASP A 34 -9.90 0.77 0.95
N TYR A 35 -8.63 0.88 0.62
CA TYR A 35 -7.84 2.10 0.71
C TYR A 35 -6.84 2.12 -0.43
N ASN A 36 -6.43 3.32 -0.83
CA ASN A 36 -5.34 3.51 -1.76
C ASN A 36 -4.16 4.07 -0.99
N ALA A 37 -2.98 3.54 -1.24
CA ALA A 37 -1.75 4.04 -0.65
C ALA A 37 -0.70 4.28 -1.73
N CYS A 38 0.08 5.34 -1.56
CA CYS A 38 1.25 5.63 -2.34
C CYS A 38 2.46 5.69 -1.39
N TRP A 39 3.56 5.03 -1.72
CA TRP A 39 4.74 4.98 -0.85
C TRP A 39 6.01 5.40 -1.59
N GLU A 40 6.94 6.01 -0.86
CA GLU A 40 8.22 6.47 -1.38
C GLU A 40 9.24 5.33 -1.43
N GLU A 41 9.80 5.05 -2.59
CA GLU A 41 10.82 4.00 -2.75
C GLU A 41 12.20 4.38 -2.19
N THR A 42 12.44 5.66 -1.88
CA THR A 42 13.77 6.14 -1.51
C THR A 42 14.24 5.52 -0.18
N GLY A 43 15.22 4.61 -0.28
CA GLY A 43 15.80 3.91 0.86
C GLY A 43 15.07 2.61 1.23
N VAL A 44 14.13 2.15 0.39
CA VAL A 44 13.47 0.86 0.55
C VAL A 44 14.36 -0.26 0.03
N ASP A 45 14.56 -1.28 0.85
CA ASP A 45 15.21 -2.52 0.48
C ASP A 45 14.18 -3.51 -0.13
N PRO A 46 14.24 -3.78 -1.44
CA PRO A 46 13.30 -4.69 -2.09
C PRO A 46 13.40 -6.14 -1.61
N VAL A 47 14.50 -6.53 -0.94
CA VAL A 47 14.67 -7.88 -0.38
C VAL A 47 13.82 -8.07 0.89
N LEU A 48 13.58 -6.99 1.63
CA LEU A 48 12.76 -6.99 2.86
C LEU A 48 11.28 -6.68 2.58
N LEU A 49 11.00 -6.12 1.40
CA LEU A 49 9.66 -5.79 0.97
C LEU A 49 8.86 -7.06 0.65
N ASP A 50 7.59 -7.06 1.04
CA ASP A 50 6.65 -8.08 0.61
C ASP A 50 6.52 -8.02 -0.92
N PRO A 51 6.85 -9.08 -1.67
CA PRO A 51 6.86 -9.02 -3.13
C PRO A 51 5.51 -8.63 -3.72
N VAL A 52 4.40 -8.86 -3.00
CA VAL A 52 3.06 -8.44 -3.45
C VAL A 52 2.96 -6.93 -3.69
N LEU A 53 3.72 -6.12 -2.93
CA LEU A 53 3.74 -4.66 -3.07
C LEU A 53 4.41 -4.21 -4.39
N LEU A 54 5.07 -5.13 -5.09
CA LEU A 54 5.67 -4.93 -6.40
C LEU A 54 4.86 -5.60 -7.54
N ILE A 55 3.69 -6.20 -7.23
CA ILE A 55 2.80 -6.79 -8.22
C ILE A 55 1.75 -5.76 -8.64
N PHE A 56 1.80 -5.34 -9.91
CA PHE A 56 0.93 -4.31 -10.50
C PHE A 56 -0.10 -4.93 -11.46
N ASP A 57 -0.71 -6.07 -11.08
CA ASP A 57 -1.75 -6.72 -11.87
C ASP A 57 -3.02 -5.83 -12.02
N PRO A 58 -3.85 -6.04 -13.06
CA PRO A 58 -5.08 -5.28 -13.24
C PRO A 58 -5.96 -5.34 -11.98
N GLY A 59 -6.27 -4.18 -11.41
CA GLY A 59 -7.09 -4.08 -10.18
C GLY A 59 -6.38 -4.53 -8.90
N ARG A 60 -5.06 -4.73 -8.93
CA ARG A 60 -4.24 -5.04 -7.74
C ARG A 60 -4.75 -6.24 -6.95
N VAL A 61 -5.17 -7.30 -7.64
CA VAL A 61 -5.86 -8.44 -7.05
C VAL A 61 -5.04 -9.08 -5.93
N ALA A 62 -3.74 -9.27 -6.16
CA ALA A 62 -2.86 -9.85 -5.17
C ALA A 62 -2.70 -8.97 -3.91
N GLN A 63 -2.59 -7.64 -4.09
CA GLN A 63 -2.48 -6.69 -2.99
C GLN A 63 -3.79 -6.60 -2.21
N LYS A 64 -4.93 -6.53 -2.89
CA LYS A 64 -6.27 -6.53 -2.27
C LYS A 64 -6.54 -7.83 -1.52
N ALA A 65 -6.11 -8.97 -2.04
CA ALA A 65 -6.27 -10.26 -1.35
C ALA A 65 -5.50 -10.31 -0.03
N LYS A 66 -4.31 -9.70 0.04
CA LYS A 66 -3.43 -9.76 1.21
C LYS A 66 -3.64 -8.61 2.20
N TYR A 67 -3.67 -7.38 1.69
CA TYR A 67 -3.72 -6.15 2.47
C TYR A 67 -5.06 -5.44 2.42
N ILE A 68 -6.01 -5.92 1.61
CA ILE A 68 -7.35 -5.33 1.51
C ILE A 68 -7.28 -3.85 1.10
N GLY A 69 -6.32 -3.53 0.23
CA GLY A 69 -6.08 -2.20 -0.32
C GLY A 69 -5.10 -2.25 -1.49
N GLU A 70 -4.90 -1.10 -2.12
CA GLU A 70 -4.02 -0.93 -3.27
C GLU A 70 -2.80 -0.09 -2.91
N HIS A 71 -1.62 -0.47 -3.39
CA HIS A 71 -0.36 0.24 -3.17
C HIS A 71 0.30 0.60 -4.49
N LEU A 72 0.71 1.86 -4.59
CA LEU A 72 1.45 2.45 -5.70
C LEU A 72 2.78 3.00 -5.19
N THR A 73 3.79 3.04 -6.04
CA THR A 73 5.06 3.73 -5.76
C THR A 73 4.98 5.19 -6.20
N SER A 74 5.67 6.09 -5.50
CA SER A 74 5.64 7.53 -5.83
C SER A 74 6.23 7.85 -7.21
N THR A 75 7.19 7.06 -7.72
CA THR A 75 7.62 7.18 -9.13
C THR A 75 6.49 6.98 -10.14
N THR A 76 5.41 6.27 -9.78
CA THR A 76 4.21 6.14 -10.64
C THR A 76 3.46 7.47 -10.80
N TYR A 77 3.61 8.42 -9.86
CA TYR A 77 3.03 9.76 -9.88
C TYR A 77 4.14 10.82 -9.91
N ARG A 78 4.85 10.93 -11.03
CA ARG A 78 5.66 12.12 -11.29
C ARG A 78 4.72 13.25 -11.72
N TYR A 79 4.53 14.23 -10.85
CA TYR A 79 4.03 15.56 -11.24
C TYR A 79 5.03 16.26 -12.16
#